data_AF-A0A379JZL5-F1
#
_entry.id   AF-A0A379JZL5-F1
#
_cell.length_a   1.000
_cell.length_b   1.000
_cell.length_c   1.000
_cell.angle_alpha   90.00
_cell.angle_beta   90.00
_cell.angle_gamma   90.00
#
_symmetry.space_group_name_H-M   'P 1'
#
loop_
_entity.id
_entity.type
_entity.pdbx_description
1 polymer ?
#
loop_
_entity_poly.entity_id
_entity_poly.type
_entity_poly.pdbx_seq_one_letter_code
_entity_poly.pdbx_strand_id
1 'polypeptide(L)'
;MKTEQPPEQQARDRFDCLCECVLIECTRDDERRFFGNSVRRDPHEYQLFKRKMVNAGRRAISADGVCQVCQGSGWIHQPPELPANCA
;
A
#
# COMPACT_ATOMS: atom_id res chain seq x y z
N MET A 1 -17.79 -34.33 3.51
CA MET A 1 -17.76 -33.05 4.23
C MET A 1 -17.04 -32.06 3.33
N LYS A 2 -17.80 -31.20 2.63
CA LYS A 2 -17.21 -30.14 1.80
C LYS A 2 -16.91 -28.99 2.73
N THR A 3 -15.63 -28.74 2.98
CA THR A 3 -15.17 -27.59 3.75
C THR A 3 -15.56 -26.35 2.96
N GLU A 4 -16.64 -25.70 3.36
CA GLU A 4 -17.01 -24.38 2.85
C GLU A 4 -15.91 -23.43 3.30
N GLN A 5 -14.99 -23.11 2.39
CA GLN A 5 -14.06 -22.01 2.61
C GLN A 5 -14.92 -20.77 2.87
N PRO A 6 -14.72 -20.07 4.01
CA PRO A 6 -15.45 -18.84 4.27
C PRO A 6 -15.22 -17.89 3.09
N PRO A 7 -16.24 -17.11 2.68
CA PRO A 7 -16.14 -16.20 1.56
C PRO A 7 -14.87 -15.39 1.78
N GLU A 8 -13.97 -15.50 0.81
CA GLU A 8 -12.69 -14.83 0.78
C GLU A 8 -12.85 -13.47 1.45
N GLN A 9 -12.12 -13.24 2.55
CA GLN A 9 -11.79 -11.90 3.01
C GLN A 9 -11.28 -11.21 1.77
N GLN A 10 -12.16 -10.50 1.06
CA GLN A 10 -11.88 -9.78 -0.17
C GLN A 10 -10.63 -8.99 0.16
N ALA A 11 -9.47 -9.44 -0.32
CA ALA A 11 -8.20 -9.15 0.30
C ALA A 11 -8.08 -7.63 0.33
N ARG A 12 -8.36 -7.03 1.50
CA ARG A 12 -8.57 -5.59 1.57
C ARG A 12 -7.26 -4.98 1.15
N ASP A 13 -7.24 -4.28 0.03
CA ASP A 13 -6.01 -3.69 -0.46
C ASP A 13 -5.38 -2.88 0.68
N ARG A 14 -4.12 -3.19 1.03
CA ARG A 14 -3.42 -2.48 2.12
C ARG A 14 -3.40 -0.99 1.83
N PHE A 15 -3.28 -0.61 0.56
CA PHE A 15 -3.34 0.77 0.14
C PHE A 15 -4.69 1.43 0.48
N ASP A 16 -5.81 0.72 0.31
CA ASP A 16 -7.15 1.25 0.64
C ASP A 16 -7.40 1.30 2.16
N CYS A 17 -6.55 0.64 2.95
CA CYS A 17 -6.57 0.73 4.41
C CYS A 17 -5.73 1.90 4.95
N LEU A 18 -4.99 2.62 4.10
CA LEU A 18 -4.17 3.75 4.54
C LEU A 18 -5.03 4.97 4.83
N CYS A 19 -4.60 5.74 5.84
CA CYS A 19 -5.12 7.07 6.05
C CYS A 19 -4.63 8.03 4.98
N GLU A 20 -5.44 9.03 4.63
CA GLU A 20 -5.06 10.08 3.70
C GLU A 20 -3.84 10.89 4.17
N CYS A 21 -3.56 10.92 5.48
CA CYS A 21 -2.37 11.57 6.03
C CYS A 21 -1.07 10.81 5.73
N VAL A 22 -1.15 9.58 5.20
CA VAL A 22 0.03 8.78 4.91
C VAL A 22 0.78 9.32 3.71
N LEU A 23 2.06 9.59 3.93
CA LEU A 23 3.01 9.85 2.86
C LEU A 23 3.75 8.55 2.51
N ILE A 24 3.48 8.04 1.31
CA ILE A 24 4.24 6.93 0.73
C ILE A 24 5.48 7.52 0.08
N GLU A 25 6.59 7.50 0.80
CA GLU A 25 7.89 7.88 0.27
C GLU A 25 8.28 6.92 -0.87
N CYS A 26 8.40 7.45 -2.08
CA CYS A 26 9.04 6.76 -3.18
C CYS A 26 10.51 7.14 -3.16
N THR A 27 11.40 6.16 -3.04
CA THR A 27 12.84 6.41 -3.10
C THR A 27 13.24 6.81 -4.53
N ARG A 28 14.41 7.42 -4.69
CA ARG A 28 14.98 7.69 -6.02
C ARG A 28 15.12 6.42 -6.88
N ASP A 29 15.31 5.26 -6.27
CA ASP A 29 15.36 3.98 -7.01
C ASP A 29 13.99 3.54 -7.50
N ASP A 30 12.92 3.91 -6.79
CA ASP A 30 11.55 3.66 -7.23
C ASP A 30 11.16 4.56 -8.38
N GLU A 31 11.53 5.83 -8.27
CA GLU A 31 11.44 6.78 -9.37
C GLU A 31 12.22 6.27 -10.59
N ARG A 32 13.44 5.73 -10.41
CA ARG A 32 14.21 5.15 -11.53
C ARG A 32 13.57 3.87 -12.08
N ARG A 33 13.03 2.98 -11.25
CA ARG A 33 12.32 1.77 -11.71
C ARG A 33 11.05 2.12 -12.48
N PHE A 34 10.37 3.19 -12.08
CA PHE A 34 9.12 3.63 -12.68
C PHE A 34 9.34 4.52 -13.92
N PHE A 35 10.20 5.54 -13.82
CA PHE A 35 10.49 6.50 -14.89
C PHE A 35 11.64 6.08 -15.82
N GLY A 36 12.43 5.06 -15.47
CA GLY A 36 13.60 4.64 -16.26
C GLY A 36 13.25 4.13 -17.65
N ASN A 37 12.01 3.65 -17.87
CA ASN A 37 11.54 3.14 -19.15
C ASN A 37 10.33 3.91 -19.73
N SER A 38 9.75 4.86 -18.99
CA SER A 38 8.50 5.53 -19.39
C SER A 38 8.71 7.03 -19.60
N VAL A 39 8.57 7.47 -20.86
CA VAL A 39 8.67 8.89 -21.29
C VAL A 39 7.53 9.75 -20.75
N ARG A 40 6.45 9.14 -20.23
CA ARG A 40 5.29 9.85 -19.68
C ARG A 40 5.14 9.60 -18.20
N ARG A 41 5.05 10.70 -17.44
CA ARG A 41 4.68 10.70 -16.02
C ARG A 41 3.16 10.64 -15.92
N ASP A 42 2.58 9.47 -16.12
CA ASP A 42 1.15 9.29 -15.92
C ASP A 42 0.83 9.19 -14.41
N PRO A 43 0.01 10.10 -13.85
CA PRO A 43 -0.33 10.08 -12.43
C PRO A 43 -1.06 8.81 -11.99
N HIS A 44 -1.86 8.20 -12.87
CA HIS A 44 -2.59 6.97 -12.58
C HIS A 44 -1.64 5.77 -12.51
N GLU A 45 -0.68 5.65 -13.45
CA GLU A 45 0.35 4.61 -13.38
C GLU A 45 1.21 4.74 -12.11
N TYR A 46 1.49 5.98 -11.67
CA TYR A 46 2.25 6.22 -10.45
C TYR A 46 1.47 5.82 -9.19
N GLN A 47 0.15 6.04 -9.16
CA GLN A 47 -0.72 5.56 -8.08
C GLN A 47 -0.78 4.02 -8.04
N LEU A 48 -0.89 3.37 -9.20
CA LEU A 48 -0.84 1.90 -9.29
C LEU A 48 0.50 1.34 -8.79
N PHE A 49 1.61 2.00 -9.09
CA PHE A 49 2.92 1.63 -8.55
C PHE A 49 2.96 1.71 -7.02
N LYS A 50 2.47 2.81 -6.42
CA LYS A 50 2.41 2.95 -4.96
C LYS A 50 1.55 1.85 -4.32
N ARG A 51 0.37 1.57 -4.88
CA ARG A 51 -0.52 0.48 -4.46
C ARG A 51 0.21 -0.87 -4.46
N LYS A 52 0.91 -1.20 -5.54
CA LYS A 52 1.71 -2.45 -5.63
C LYS A 52 2.77 -2.54 -4.55
N MET A 53 3.50 -1.45 -4.28
CA MET A 53 4.58 -1.45 -3.29
C MET A 53 4.08 -1.57 -1.85
N VAL A 54 2.96 -0.91 -1.52
CA VAL A 54 2.30 -1.02 -0.20
C VAL A 54 1.74 -2.42 0.04
N ASN A 55 1.09 -3.01 -0.97
CA ASN A 55 0.57 -4.38 -0.88
C ASN A 55 1.68 -5.43 -0.76
N ALA A 56 2.84 -5.17 -1.38
CA ALA A 56 4.01 -6.02 -1.25
C ALA A 56 4.77 -5.84 0.08
N GLY A 57 4.34 -4.92 0.97
CA GLY A 57 5.04 -4.65 2.22
C GLY A 57 6.41 -4.00 2.05
N ARG A 58 6.74 -3.51 0.85
CA ARG A 58 8.06 -2.97 0.51
C ARG A 58 8.24 -1.50 0.89
N ARG A 59 7.29 -0.95 1.65
CA ARG A 59 7.28 0.46 2.05
C ARG A 59 6.98 0.61 3.53
N ALA A 60 7.84 1.39 4.18
CA ALA A 60 7.51 2.02 5.43
C ALA A 60 6.39 3.04 5.18
N ILE A 61 5.44 3.08 6.11
CA ILE A 61 4.33 4.01 6.09
C ILE A 61 4.69 5.13 7.06
N SER A 62 4.79 6.35 6.54
CA SER A 62 4.98 7.55 7.33
C SER A 62 3.63 8.25 7.45
N ALA A 63 3.15 8.41 8.67
CA ALA A 63 1.87 9.03 8.96
C ALA A 63 2.08 10.25 9.86
N ASP A 64 1.14 11.19 9.79
CA ASP A 64 1.10 12.29 10.75
C ASP A 64 0.74 11.76 12.15
N GLY A 65 1.67 11.93 13.10
CA GLY A 65 1.52 11.51 14.49
C GLY A 65 0.36 12.15 15.24
N VAL A 66 -0.13 13.31 14.77
CA VAL A 66 -1.28 14.01 15.38
C VAL A 66 -2.58 13.85 14.59
N CYS A 67 -2.58 12.99 13.56
CA CYS A 67 -3.76 12.74 12.74
C CYS A 67 -4.93 12.24 13.60
N GLN A 68 -6.04 12.97 13.62
CA GLN A 68 -7.22 12.61 14.41
C GLN A 68 -7.94 11.35 13.91
N VAL A 69 -7.69 10.96 12.65
CA VAL A 69 -8.33 9.80 12.02
C VAL A 69 -7.58 8.52 12.36
N CYS A 70 -6.28 8.44 12.04
CA CYS A 70 -5.49 7.24 12.28
C CYS A 70 -4.70 7.25 13.59
N GLN A 71 -4.71 8.36 14.34
CA GLN A 71 -4.01 8.54 15.62
C GLN A 71 -2.52 8.18 15.51
N GLY A 72 -1.87 8.62 14.43
CA GLY A 72 -0.46 8.32 14.16
C GLY A 72 -0.15 6.92 13.60
N SER A 73 -1.13 6.02 13.50
CA SER A 73 -0.88 4.65 12.98
C SER A 73 -0.68 4.59 11.46
N GLY A 74 -1.24 5.54 10.72
CA GLY A 74 -1.31 5.51 9.25
C GLY A 74 -2.40 4.62 8.67
N TRP A 75 -3.18 3.93 9.49
CA TRP A 75 -4.20 2.99 9.03
C TRP A 75 -5.61 3.44 9.47
N ILE A 76 -6.57 3.45 8.54
CA ILE A 76 -8.00 3.65 8.84
C ILE A 76 -8.71 2.33 9.14
N HIS A 77 -8.16 1.24 8.62
CA HIS A 77 -8.62 -0.12 8.84
C HIS A 77 -7.42 -1.03 9.09
N GLN A 78 -7.63 -2.11 9.82
CA GLN A 78 -6.59 -3.13 9.97
C GLN A 78 -6.22 -3.68 8.58
N PRO A 79 -4.96 -3.55 8.13
CA PRO A 79 -4.54 -4.07 6.84
C PRO A 79 -4.49 -5.60 6.89
N PRO A 80 -4.70 -6.30 5.77
CA PRO A 80 -4.46 -7.73 5.70
C PRO A 80 -2.98 -8.03 5.94
N GLU A 81 -2.70 -9.27 6.34
CA GLU A 81 -1.34 -9.77 6.49
C GLU A 81 -0.56 -9.67 5.17
N LEU A 82 0.74 -9.48 5.28
CA LEU A 82 1.61 -9.51 4.11
C LEU A 82 1.64 -10.93 3.54
N PRO A 83 1.69 -11.08 2.21
CA PRO A 83 1.86 -12.41 1.63
C PRO A 83 3.19 -13.00 2.10
N ALA A 84 3.19 -14.30 2.40
CA ALA A 84 4.28 -15.01 3.08
C ALA A 84 5.65 -14.95 2.36
N ASN A 85 5.70 -14.44 1.13
CA ASN A 85 6.89 -14.27 0.32
C ASN A 85 7.50 -12.85 0.38
N CYS A 86 7.03 -11.99 1.28
CA CYS A 86 7.48 -10.59 1.40
C CYS A 86 8.34 -10.29 2.64
N ALA A 87 8.86 -11.32 3.32
CA ALA A 87 9.82 -11.19 4.43
C ALA A 87 11.28 -11.28 3.96
#